data_AF-A0A968TXB0-F1
#
_entry.id   AF-A0A968TXB0-F1
#
_cell.length_a   1.000
_cell.length_b   1.000
_cell.length_c   1.000
_cell.angle_alpha   90.00
_cell.angle_beta   90.00
_cell.angle_gamma   90.00
#
_symmetry.space_group_name_H-M   'P 1'
#
loop_
_entity.id
_entity.type
_entity.pdbx_description
1 polymer ?
#
loop_
_entity_poly.entity_id
_entity_poly.type
_entity_poly.pdbx_seq_one_letter_code
_entity_poly.pdbx_strand_id
1 'polypeptide(L)'
;MITGDVRWTTEESPFVINRDVELASNAILVIDPGVEVRMAPGAAIIVNGGQLVALGEPGRPVRFTAASRQRWEAIYGEEGSSITLDHAEITGGGATGTVLTSENGELIIRNSRFNANGGTILVNDSRVEMRDSEVAGNDLPYGGALNLNYEFGNTVELYNNRFGGNRLASNAAEVQIYYYNSDPFFGLGTQIQGNLFRGGTIANLLIWSEGPVYGTITCNALIGNQLGFKYSSQNLQVPPPRLLIENNFITEHTPPIEPVYLDFGIGRGAASEVALVMENNWWGDDSGPYHPELNPEGRGDAAGVNIDFEPWLRDPPPCAPPE
;
A
#
# COMPACT_ATOMS: atom_id res chain seq x y z
N MET A 1 4.05 -9.76 29.08
CA MET A 1 5.33 -9.98 28.41
C MET A 1 5.47 -11.46 28.09
N ILE A 2 5.81 -11.77 26.85
CA ILE A 2 6.17 -13.08 26.32
C ILE A 2 7.69 -13.12 26.20
N THR A 3 8.30 -14.17 26.73
CA THR A 3 9.74 -14.43 26.67
C THR A 3 9.96 -15.84 26.14
N GLY A 4 10.89 -16.00 25.20
CA GLY A 4 11.12 -17.28 24.52
C GLY A 4 9.99 -17.65 23.57
N ASP A 5 9.87 -18.94 23.29
CA ASP A 5 8.94 -19.47 22.29
C ASP A 5 7.58 -19.79 22.92
N VAL A 6 6.54 -19.13 22.44
CA VAL A 6 5.15 -19.34 22.84
C VAL A 6 4.31 -19.64 21.61
N ARG A 7 3.38 -20.58 21.76
CA ARG A 7 2.43 -20.95 20.72
C ARG A 7 1.00 -20.77 21.24
N TRP A 8 0.18 -20.07 20.48
CA TRP A 8 -1.26 -19.95 20.72
C TRP A 8 -1.99 -20.91 19.81
N THR A 9 -2.67 -21.91 20.40
CA THR A 9 -3.31 -22.98 19.64
C THR A 9 -4.83 -22.79 19.54
N THR A 10 -5.47 -23.44 18.56
CA THR A 10 -6.93 -23.34 18.38
C THR A 10 -7.70 -23.87 19.59
N GLU A 11 -7.17 -24.85 20.34
CA GLU A 11 -7.80 -25.42 21.53
C GLU A 11 -7.94 -24.43 22.69
N GLU A 12 -7.06 -23.44 22.73
CA GLU A 12 -7.03 -22.38 23.75
C GLU A 12 -7.74 -21.09 23.28
N SER A 13 -8.25 -21.08 22.05
CA SER A 13 -8.95 -19.96 21.47
C SER A 13 -10.36 -19.77 22.07
N PRO A 14 -10.85 -18.53 22.26
CA PRO A 14 -10.20 -17.26 21.95
C PRO A 14 -9.19 -16.79 23.00
N PHE A 15 -8.11 -16.18 22.53
CA PHE A 15 -7.17 -15.45 23.38
C PHE A 15 -7.70 -14.04 23.64
N VAL A 16 -7.90 -13.66 24.90
CA VAL A 16 -8.41 -12.32 25.26
C VAL A 16 -7.29 -11.46 25.81
N ILE A 17 -6.98 -10.37 25.11
CA ILE A 17 -5.90 -9.43 25.41
C ILE A 17 -6.52 -8.19 26.07
N ASN A 18 -6.44 -8.12 27.40
CA ASN A 18 -7.05 -7.03 28.20
C ASN A 18 -6.12 -5.83 28.44
N ARG A 19 -4.86 -5.96 28.05
CA ARG A 19 -3.78 -4.97 28.16
C ARG A 19 -2.67 -5.40 27.21
N ASP A 20 -1.70 -4.52 27.03
CA ASP A 20 -0.62 -4.77 26.09
C ASP A 20 0.10 -6.09 26.33
N VAL A 21 0.34 -6.80 25.22
CA VAL A 21 1.20 -7.98 25.19
C VAL A 21 2.47 -7.60 24.47
N GLU A 22 3.54 -7.51 25.25
CA GLU A 22 4.89 -7.27 24.73
C GLU A 22 5.61 -8.61 24.49
N LEU A 23 6.19 -8.79 23.31
CA LEU A 23 7.12 -9.85 22.97
C LEU A 23 8.53 -9.25 23.12
N ALA A 24 9.31 -9.83 24.03
CA ALA A 24 10.68 -9.40 24.26
C ALA A 24 11.59 -9.75 23.06
N SER A 25 12.80 -9.17 23.05
CA SER A 25 13.80 -9.47 22.02
C SER A 25 14.10 -10.96 21.96
N ASN A 26 14.15 -11.51 20.74
CA ASN A 26 14.29 -12.94 20.43
C ASN A 26 13.14 -13.84 20.91
N ALA A 27 12.05 -13.30 21.46
CA ALA A 27 10.85 -14.09 21.74
C ALA A 27 10.10 -14.37 20.43
N ILE A 28 9.47 -15.54 20.34
CA ILE A 28 8.66 -15.93 19.18
C ILE A 28 7.26 -16.25 19.67
N LEU A 29 6.26 -15.57 19.10
CA LEU A 29 4.86 -15.95 19.24
C LEU A 29 4.37 -16.54 17.93
N VAL A 30 4.05 -17.83 17.93
CA VAL A 30 3.37 -18.48 16.80
C VAL A 30 1.88 -18.61 17.11
N ILE A 31 1.02 -18.19 16.18
CA ILE A 31 -0.43 -18.27 16.31
C ILE A 31 -0.98 -19.22 15.24
N ASP A 32 -1.68 -20.26 15.69
CA ASP A 32 -2.10 -21.38 14.86
C ASP A 32 -3.35 -21.07 14.02
N PRO A 33 -3.58 -21.82 12.93
CA PRO A 33 -4.75 -21.60 12.07
C PRO A 33 -6.07 -21.64 12.83
N GLY A 34 -6.94 -20.66 12.56
CA GLY A 34 -8.26 -20.56 13.17
C GLY A 34 -8.29 -19.98 14.59
N VAL A 35 -7.15 -19.54 15.14
CA VAL A 35 -7.13 -18.82 16.41
C VAL A 35 -7.77 -17.44 16.26
N GLU A 36 -8.69 -17.13 17.18
CA GLU A 36 -9.21 -15.80 17.42
C GLU A 36 -8.47 -15.12 18.59
N VAL A 37 -7.98 -13.90 18.36
CA VAL A 37 -7.40 -12.97 19.34
C VAL A 37 -8.35 -11.78 19.49
N ARG A 38 -8.91 -11.62 20.70
CA ARG A 38 -9.85 -10.55 21.05
C ARG A 38 -9.14 -9.47 21.85
N MET A 39 -9.04 -8.29 21.29
CA MET A 39 -8.29 -7.15 21.80
C MET A 39 -9.21 -6.17 22.53
N ALA A 40 -8.94 -5.88 23.80
CA ALA A 40 -9.67 -4.86 24.55
C ALA A 40 -9.40 -3.45 24.00
N PRO A 41 -10.26 -2.45 24.30
CA PRO A 41 -10.05 -1.08 23.87
C PRO A 41 -8.68 -0.56 24.31
N GLY A 42 -7.92 0.01 23.37
CA GLY A 42 -6.57 0.53 23.61
C GLY A 42 -5.49 -0.53 23.89
N ALA A 43 -5.78 -1.83 23.82
CA ALA A 43 -4.76 -2.86 23.98
C ALA A 43 -3.94 -3.04 22.69
N ALA A 44 -2.65 -3.30 22.84
CA ALA A 44 -1.72 -3.53 21.75
C ALA A 44 -1.01 -4.89 21.84
N ILE A 45 -0.46 -5.35 20.70
CA ILE A 45 0.62 -6.33 20.69
C ILE A 45 1.89 -5.57 20.30
N ILE A 46 2.94 -5.62 21.12
CA ILE A 46 4.19 -4.90 20.90
C ILE A 46 5.29 -5.94 20.68
N VAL A 47 5.95 -5.92 19.54
CA VAL A 47 7.01 -6.85 19.15
C VAL A 47 8.34 -6.11 19.22
N ASN A 48 9.09 -6.31 20.30
CA ASN A 48 10.32 -5.57 20.60
C ASN A 48 11.54 -6.41 20.22
N GLY A 49 11.97 -6.37 18.95
CA GLY A 49 13.06 -7.22 18.42
C GLY A 49 12.77 -8.72 18.46
N GLY A 50 11.49 -9.10 18.58
CA GLY A 50 11.00 -10.48 18.57
C GLY A 50 10.29 -10.84 17.25
N GLN A 51 9.56 -11.95 17.25
CA GLN A 51 8.84 -12.44 16.08
C GLN A 51 7.37 -12.74 16.40
N LEU A 52 6.46 -12.16 15.63
CA LEU A 52 5.05 -12.53 15.61
C LEU A 52 4.75 -13.27 14.31
N VAL A 53 4.30 -14.52 14.42
CA VAL A 53 4.03 -15.39 13.27
C VAL A 53 2.59 -15.90 13.35
N ALA A 54 1.68 -15.24 12.64
CA ALA A 54 0.29 -15.67 12.52
C ALA A 54 0.10 -16.51 11.25
N LEU A 55 -0.13 -17.81 11.42
CA LEU A 55 -0.20 -18.79 10.34
C LEU A 55 -1.64 -19.29 10.19
N GLY A 56 -2.47 -18.55 9.49
CA GLY A 56 -3.80 -18.99 9.08
C GLY A 56 -3.77 -19.99 7.92
N GLU A 57 -4.93 -20.54 7.62
CA GLU A 57 -5.17 -21.36 6.42
C GLU A 57 -6.39 -20.82 5.65
N PRO A 58 -6.52 -21.12 4.35
CA PRO A 58 -7.78 -20.90 3.63
C PRO A 58 -8.96 -21.50 4.40
N GLY A 59 -9.93 -20.66 4.80
CA GLY A 59 -11.10 -21.07 5.58
C GLY A 59 -10.90 -21.17 7.10
N ARG A 60 -9.65 -21.13 7.59
CA ARG A 60 -9.30 -21.04 9.02
C ARG A 60 -8.29 -19.92 9.26
N PRO A 61 -8.66 -18.65 8.99
CA PRO A 61 -7.74 -17.55 9.18
C PRO A 61 -7.47 -17.30 10.67
N VAL A 62 -6.31 -16.72 10.98
CA VAL A 62 -6.04 -16.13 12.29
C VAL A 62 -6.78 -14.79 12.36
N ARG A 63 -7.55 -14.54 13.42
CA ARG A 63 -8.39 -13.34 13.53
C ARG A 63 -7.93 -12.44 14.67
N PHE A 64 -7.54 -11.22 14.36
CA PHE A 64 -7.35 -10.14 15.33
C PHE A 64 -8.58 -9.24 15.31
N THR A 65 -9.33 -9.22 16.41
CA THR A 65 -10.65 -8.56 16.48
C THR A 65 -10.77 -7.70 17.72
N ALA A 66 -11.62 -6.66 17.65
CA ALA A 66 -12.00 -5.90 18.84
C ALA A 66 -12.89 -6.74 19.76
N ALA A 67 -12.60 -6.74 21.06
CA ALA A 67 -13.42 -7.39 22.09
C ALA A 67 -14.72 -6.61 22.39
N SER A 68 -14.85 -5.39 21.86
CA SER A 68 -16.02 -4.53 22.02
C SER A 68 -16.22 -3.65 20.78
N ARG A 69 -17.16 -2.70 20.83
CA ARG A 69 -17.35 -1.71 19.75
C ARG A 69 -16.23 -0.67 19.69
N GLN A 70 -15.49 -0.46 20.79
CA GLN A 70 -14.35 0.45 20.80
C GLN A 70 -13.15 -0.25 20.17
N ARG A 71 -12.36 0.53 19.42
CA ARG A 71 -11.18 0.03 18.73
C ARG A 71 -10.10 -0.38 19.72
N TRP A 72 -9.38 -1.45 19.38
CA TRP A 72 -8.08 -1.72 20.00
C TRP A 72 -7.00 -0.87 19.34
N GLU A 73 -5.80 -0.89 19.90
CA GLU A 73 -4.73 0.02 19.50
C GLU A 73 -4.09 -0.41 18.18
N ALA A 74 -2.99 -1.18 18.24
CA ALA A 74 -2.26 -1.63 17.06
C ALA A 74 -1.44 -2.89 17.35
N ILE A 75 -0.91 -3.49 16.29
CA ILE A 75 0.24 -4.40 16.36
C ILE A 75 1.48 -3.54 16.06
N TYR A 76 2.31 -3.32 17.06
CA TYR A 76 3.54 -2.54 16.95
C TYR A 76 4.73 -3.46 16.70
N GLY A 77 5.34 -3.37 15.52
CA GLY A 77 6.67 -3.92 15.26
C GLY A 77 7.73 -2.86 15.52
N GLU A 78 8.42 -2.95 16.65
CA GLU A 78 9.52 -2.05 17.00
C GLU A 78 10.82 -2.46 16.29
N GLU A 79 11.90 -1.70 16.51
CA GLU A 79 13.22 -1.91 15.91
C GLU A 79 13.66 -3.40 15.93
N GLY A 80 14.02 -3.92 14.75
CA GLY A 80 14.52 -5.28 14.58
C GLY A 80 13.48 -6.39 14.73
N SER A 81 12.19 -6.05 14.80
CA SER A 81 11.11 -7.05 14.85
C SER A 81 10.82 -7.69 13.47
N SER A 82 10.24 -8.88 13.50
CA SER A 82 9.65 -9.52 12.32
C SER A 82 8.18 -9.86 12.59
N ILE A 83 7.31 -9.42 11.69
CA ILE A 83 5.87 -9.72 11.73
C ILE A 83 5.51 -10.45 10.44
N THR A 84 5.01 -11.67 10.58
CA THR A 84 4.45 -12.47 9.48
C THR A 84 2.97 -12.72 9.70
N LEU A 85 2.15 -12.30 8.74
CA LEU A 85 0.71 -12.53 8.70
C LEU A 85 0.40 -13.32 7.43
N ASP A 86 0.02 -14.59 7.55
CA ASP A 86 -0.44 -15.41 6.43
C ASP A 86 -1.88 -15.85 6.72
N HIS A 87 -2.82 -15.56 5.81
CA HIS A 87 -4.25 -15.80 6.02
C HIS A 87 -4.76 -15.21 7.34
N ALA A 88 -4.44 -13.94 7.62
CA ALA A 88 -4.92 -13.21 8.78
C ALA A 88 -6.09 -12.26 8.44
N GLU A 89 -7.01 -12.09 9.38
CA GLU A 89 -8.07 -11.08 9.32
C GLU A 89 -7.89 -10.09 10.48
N ILE A 90 -7.70 -8.81 10.16
CA ILE A 90 -7.45 -7.74 11.12
C ILE A 90 -8.62 -6.77 11.07
N THR A 91 -9.35 -6.66 12.18
CA THR A 91 -10.55 -5.82 12.27
C THR A 91 -10.64 -5.06 13.60
N GLY A 92 -11.24 -3.86 13.55
CA GLY A 92 -11.51 -3.06 14.73
C GLY A 92 -10.27 -2.48 15.43
N GLY A 93 -9.10 -2.48 14.79
CA GLY A 93 -7.89 -1.84 15.32
C GLY A 93 -7.77 -0.39 14.89
N GLY A 94 -6.68 0.27 15.28
CA GLY A 94 -6.35 1.64 14.89
C GLY A 94 -7.05 2.71 15.70
N ALA A 95 -7.10 2.59 17.03
CA ALA A 95 -7.73 3.61 17.89
C ALA A 95 -7.05 4.99 17.78
N THR A 96 -5.75 5.04 17.50
CA THR A 96 -4.94 6.27 17.41
C THR A 96 -4.46 6.61 16.00
N GLY A 97 -4.88 5.86 14.98
CA GLY A 97 -4.55 6.15 13.59
C GLY A 97 -3.60 5.18 12.89
N THR A 98 -3.09 4.17 13.60
CA THR A 98 -2.25 3.09 13.04
C THR A 98 -2.77 1.75 13.50
N VAL A 99 -2.94 0.78 12.60
CA VAL A 99 -3.38 -0.60 12.96
C VAL A 99 -2.22 -1.58 13.05
N LEU A 100 -1.17 -1.33 12.28
CA LEU A 100 0.03 -2.15 12.19
C LEU A 100 1.21 -1.24 11.87
N THR A 101 2.31 -1.37 12.62
CA THR A 101 3.59 -0.74 12.24
C THR A 101 4.72 -1.74 12.15
N SER A 102 5.76 -1.39 11.37
CA SER A 102 7.05 -2.05 11.36
C SER A 102 8.15 -0.98 11.24
N GLU A 103 9.01 -0.92 12.25
CA GLU A 103 10.14 0.01 12.37
C GLU A 103 11.46 -0.76 12.23
N ASN A 104 12.31 -0.43 11.25
CA ASN A 104 13.63 -1.05 11.05
C ASN A 104 13.65 -2.59 11.18
N GLY A 105 12.65 -3.25 10.60
CA GLY A 105 12.41 -4.68 10.75
C GLY A 105 11.99 -5.36 9.44
N GLU A 106 11.14 -6.38 9.57
CA GLU A 106 10.55 -7.08 8.44
C GLU A 106 9.03 -7.26 8.63
N LEU A 107 8.28 -6.92 7.60
CA LEU A 107 6.84 -7.11 7.54
C LEU A 107 6.46 -7.95 6.32
N ILE A 108 5.92 -9.15 6.58
CA ILE A 108 5.42 -10.06 5.56
C ILE A 108 3.91 -10.23 5.75
N ILE A 109 3.14 -9.86 4.72
CA ILE A 109 1.68 -9.98 4.70
C ILE A 109 1.27 -10.79 3.47
N ARG A 110 0.62 -11.93 3.67
CA ARG A 110 0.16 -12.82 2.60
C ARG A 110 -1.28 -13.23 2.83
N ASN A 111 -2.08 -13.29 1.76
CA ASN A 111 -3.46 -13.80 1.80
C ASN A 111 -4.34 -13.19 2.91
N SER A 112 -4.06 -11.95 3.31
CA SER A 112 -4.60 -11.36 4.53
C SER A 112 -5.55 -10.20 4.24
N ARG A 113 -6.43 -9.90 5.18
CA ARG A 113 -7.47 -8.86 5.05
C ARG A 113 -7.42 -7.88 6.20
N PHE A 114 -7.42 -6.59 5.86
CA PHE A 114 -7.56 -5.47 6.79
C PHE A 114 -8.84 -4.71 6.45
N ASN A 115 -9.85 -4.82 7.31
CA ASN A 115 -11.13 -4.15 7.11
C ASN A 115 -11.74 -3.63 8.41
N ALA A 116 -12.60 -2.62 8.30
CA ALA A 116 -13.24 -1.97 9.45
C ALA A 116 -12.24 -1.48 10.52
N ASN A 117 -11.03 -1.08 10.11
CA ASN A 117 -10.01 -0.49 10.98
C ASN A 117 -10.06 1.04 10.96
N GLY A 118 -9.40 1.64 11.95
CA GLY A 118 -9.32 3.08 12.19
C GLY A 118 -7.94 3.68 11.89
N GLY A 119 -7.03 2.86 11.35
CA GLY A 119 -5.63 3.22 11.25
C GLY A 119 -4.89 2.56 10.09
N THR A 120 -3.86 3.26 9.65
CA THR A 120 -2.98 2.93 8.52
C THR A 120 -2.07 1.74 8.85
N ILE A 121 -1.61 1.02 7.83
CA ILE A 121 -0.42 0.18 7.93
C ILE A 121 0.79 1.08 7.67
N LEU A 122 1.62 1.28 8.71
CA LEU A 122 2.80 2.14 8.67
C LEU A 122 4.06 1.30 8.59
N VAL A 123 4.98 1.64 7.69
CA VAL A 123 6.27 0.96 7.56
C VAL A 123 7.35 2.01 7.49
N ASN A 124 8.32 1.93 8.40
CA ASN A 124 9.47 2.82 8.42
C ASN A 124 10.74 1.97 8.34
N ASP A 125 11.52 2.17 7.29
CA ASP A 125 12.82 1.52 7.04
C ASP A 125 12.83 -0.01 7.16
N SER A 126 11.66 -0.64 7.06
CA SER A 126 11.51 -2.08 7.14
C SER A 126 11.35 -2.68 5.75
N ARG A 127 11.89 -3.89 5.59
CA ARG A 127 11.61 -4.69 4.40
C ARG A 127 10.13 -5.06 4.40
N VAL A 128 9.42 -4.74 3.33
CA VAL A 128 8.00 -5.08 3.19
C VAL A 128 7.77 -6.01 2.01
N GLU A 129 7.07 -7.11 2.27
CA GLU A 129 6.49 -7.99 1.27
C GLU A 129 4.99 -8.12 1.55
N MET A 130 4.16 -7.66 0.61
CA MET A 130 2.72 -7.82 0.68
C MET A 130 2.21 -8.54 -0.58
N ARG A 131 1.55 -9.69 -0.40
CA ARG A 131 1.04 -10.51 -1.51
C ARG A 131 -0.42 -10.94 -1.31
N ASP A 132 -1.20 -10.93 -2.39
CA ASP A 132 -2.53 -11.52 -2.46
C ASP A 132 -3.45 -11.08 -1.31
N SER A 133 -3.31 -9.83 -0.87
CA SER A 133 -3.94 -9.30 0.35
C SER A 133 -4.83 -8.10 0.05
N GLU A 134 -5.74 -7.78 0.97
CA GLU A 134 -6.74 -6.73 0.78
C GLU A 134 -6.75 -5.74 1.97
N VAL A 135 -6.69 -4.45 1.65
CA VAL A 135 -6.91 -3.35 2.60
C VAL A 135 -8.09 -2.52 2.11
N ALA A 136 -9.27 -2.79 2.67
CA ALA A 136 -10.51 -2.20 2.19
C ALA A 136 -11.54 -1.94 3.28
N GLY A 137 -12.40 -0.93 3.08
CA GLY A 137 -13.47 -0.61 4.02
C GLY A 137 -12.97 -0.08 5.37
N ASN A 138 -11.84 0.62 5.38
CA ASN A 138 -11.26 1.22 6.57
C ASN A 138 -11.54 2.74 6.65
N ASP A 139 -11.43 3.29 7.85
CA ASP A 139 -11.60 4.71 8.13
C ASP A 139 -10.30 5.28 8.68
N LEU A 140 -9.53 5.94 7.82
CA LEU A 140 -8.11 6.25 7.98
C LEU A 140 -7.88 7.78 8.01
N PRO A 141 -8.17 8.45 9.13
CA PRO A 141 -8.20 9.92 9.18
C PRO A 141 -6.83 10.60 9.06
N TYR A 142 -5.71 9.87 9.15
CA TYR A 142 -4.36 10.44 9.22
C TYR A 142 -3.41 9.97 8.10
N GLY A 143 -3.86 9.15 7.15
CA GLY A 143 -2.98 8.61 6.13
C GLY A 143 -3.67 7.80 5.04
N GLY A 144 -2.85 7.10 4.25
CA GLY A 144 -3.29 6.13 3.25
C GLY A 144 -3.58 4.77 3.87
N ALA A 145 -3.98 3.80 3.04
CA ALA A 145 -4.11 2.41 3.45
C ALA A 145 -2.75 1.81 3.85
N LEU A 146 -1.72 2.12 3.05
CA LEU A 146 -0.34 1.72 3.29
C LEU A 146 0.59 2.94 3.12
N ASN A 147 1.29 3.29 4.19
CA ASN A 147 2.31 4.34 4.18
C ASN A 147 3.68 3.71 4.41
N LEU A 148 4.58 3.85 3.43
CA LEU A 148 5.95 3.38 3.49
C LEU A 148 6.90 4.57 3.53
N ASN A 149 7.76 4.66 4.53
CA ASN A 149 8.77 5.71 4.69
C ASN A 149 10.16 5.09 4.76
N TYR A 150 11.08 5.66 4.00
CA TYR A 150 12.45 5.16 3.90
C TYR A 150 13.45 6.31 3.99
N GLU A 151 14.36 6.22 4.96
CA GLU A 151 15.55 7.04 5.07
C GLU A 151 16.81 6.29 4.58
N PHE A 152 16.71 4.97 4.39
CA PHE A 152 17.79 4.12 3.88
C PHE A 152 17.37 3.32 2.65
N GLY A 153 18.36 2.81 1.90
CA GLY A 153 18.08 1.93 0.76
C GLY A 153 17.37 0.66 1.24
N ASN A 154 16.27 0.30 0.59
CA ASN A 154 15.42 -0.84 0.95
C ASN A 154 14.72 -1.40 -0.30
N THR A 155 13.82 -2.38 -0.10
CA THR A 155 12.96 -2.93 -1.14
C THR A 155 11.50 -2.94 -0.73
N VAL A 156 10.63 -2.53 -1.66
CA VAL A 156 9.18 -2.61 -1.56
C VAL A 156 8.68 -3.67 -2.53
N GLU A 157 8.03 -4.70 -2.01
CA GLU A 157 7.42 -5.78 -2.78
C GLU A 157 5.90 -5.82 -2.57
N LEU A 158 5.12 -5.42 -3.58
CA LEU A 158 3.65 -5.45 -3.57
C LEU A 158 3.16 -6.28 -4.76
N TYR A 159 2.55 -7.43 -4.50
CA TYR A 159 2.03 -8.33 -5.53
C TYR A 159 0.55 -8.66 -5.33
N ASN A 160 -0.26 -8.48 -6.38
CA ASN A 160 -1.65 -8.96 -6.41
C ASN A 160 -2.55 -8.46 -5.24
N ASN A 161 -2.25 -7.29 -4.68
CA ASN A 161 -3.03 -6.76 -3.57
C ASN A 161 -4.20 -5.92 -4.06
N ARG A 162 -5.22 -5.76 -3.21
CA ARG A 162 -6.36 -4.88 -3.47
C ARG A 162 -6.45 -3.80 -2.39
N PHE A 163 -6.33 -2.54 -2.81
CA PHE A 163 -6.50 -1.35 -1.97
C PHE A 163 -7.70 -0.56 -2.46
N GLY A 164 -8.72 -0.37 -1.62
CA GLY A 164 -9.81 0.54 -1.98
C GLY A 164 -11.02 0.53 -1.07
N GLY A 165 -11.96 1.44 -1.32
CA GLY A 165 -13.11 1.63 -0.44
C GLY A 165 -12.72 2.12 0.96
N ASN A 166 -11.54 2.71 1.11
CA ASN A 166 -11.06 3.29 2.35
C ASN A 166 -11.43 4.79 2.40
N ARG A 167 -11.84 5.28 3.57
CA ARG A 167 -12.02 6.71 3.81
C ARG A 167 -10.72 7.29 4.33
N LEU A 168 -9.94 7.93 3.46
CA LEU A 168 -8.59 8.42 3.78
C LEU A 168 -8.57 9.87 4.26
N ALA A 169 -7.41 10.29 4.77
CA ALA A 169 -7.09 11.71 4.96
C ALA A 169 -7.16 12.48 3.62
N SER A 170 -7.43 13.79 3.68
CA SER A 170 -7.64 14.64 2.51
C SER A 170 -6.43 14.82 1.58
N ASN A 171 -5.25 14.40 2.01
CA ASN A 171 -3.98 14.53 1.31
C ASN A 171 -3.25 13.18 1.18
N ALA A 172 -4.01 12.09 1.12
CA ALA A 172 -3.48 10.72 1.10
C ALA A 172 -3.85 9.95 -0.17
N ALA A 173 -2.87 9.24 -0.72
CA ALA A 173 -3.13 8.18 -1.70
C ALA A 173 -3.52 6.88 -0.99
N GLU A 174 -4.06 5.89 -1.72
CA GLU A 174 -4.28 4.55 -1.13
C GLU A 174 -2.96 3.96 -0.67
N VAL A 175 -1.94 3.99 -1.54
CA VAL A 175 -0.57 3.60 -1.20
C VAL A 175 0.38 4.76 -1.44
N GLN A 176 1.19 5.06 -0.43
CA GLN A 176 2.14 6.16 -0.43
C GLN A 176 3.53 5.65 -0.06
N ILE A 177 4.50 5.96 -0.91
CA ILE A 177 5.89 5.56 -0.72
C ILE A 177 6.72 6.84 -0.67
N TYR A 178 7.38 7.08 0.45
CA TYR A 178 8.28 8.20 0.65
C TYR A 178 9.71 7.71 0.80
N TYR A 179 10.61 8.20 -0.05
CA TYR A 179 12.04 7.96 0.04
C TYR A 179 12.79 9.27 0.24
N TYR A 180 13.29 9.50 1.45
CA TYR A 180 13.89 10.77 1.87
C TYR A 180 15.40 10.85 1.62
N ASN A 181 16.04 9.75 1.26
CA ASN A 181 17.48 9.71 1.08
C ASN A 181 17.89 10.22 -0.30
N SER A 182 18.71 11.27 -0.35
CA SER A 182 19.21 11.84 -1.60
C SER A 182 20.60 11.34 -2.02
N ASP A 183 21.19 10.41 -1.28
CA ASP A 183 22.49 9.82 -1.59
C ASP A 183 22.34 8.88 -2.82
N PRO A 184 23.06 9.13 -3.92
CA PRO A 184 22.93 8.34 -5.14
C PRO A 184 23.43 6.88 -5.02
N PHE A 185 24.11 6.51 -3.94
CA PHE A 185 24.61 5.15 -3.71
C PHE A 185 23.61 4.25 -2.99
N PHE A 186 22.58 4.83 -2.38
CA PHE A 186 21.46 4.10 -1.82
C PHE A 186 20.27 4.30 -2.73
N GLY A 187 19.44 3.28 -2.89
CA GLY A 187 18.23 3.43 -3.67
C GLY A 187 17.13 2.50 -3.19
N LEU A 188 15.91 2.91 -3.48
CA LEU A 188 14.72 2.14 -3.17
C LEU A 188 14.38 1.23 -4.35
N GLY A 189 14.52 -0.08 -4.14
CA GLY A 189 14.03 -1.08 -5.08
C GLY A 189 12.51 -1.22 -4.94
N THR A 190 11.79 -1.20 -6.05
CA THR A 190 10.32 -1.28 -6.06
C THR A 190 9.84 -2.36 -7.01
N GLN A 191 8.98 -3.25 -6.54
CA GLN A 191 8.32 -4.25 -7.35
C GLN A 191 6.83 -4.19 -7.03
N ILE A 192 6.08 -3.52 -7.89
CA ILE A 192 4.65 -3.28 -7.72
C ILE A 192 3.95 -3.90 -8.91
N GLN A 193 3.39 -5.10 -8.71
CA GLN A 193 2.81 -5.86 -9.81
C GLN A 193 1.46 -6.49 -9.48
N GLY A 194 0.51 -6.42 -10.41
CA GLY A 194 -0.77 -7.12 -10.26
C GLY A 194 -1.73 -6.50 -9.25
N ASN A 195 -1.41 -5.33 -8.70
CA ASN A 195 -2.21 -4.71 -7.64
C ASN A 195 -3.37 -3.89 -8.21
N LEU A 196 -4.49 -3.86 -7.50
CA LEU A 196 -5.60 -2.94 -7.73
C LEU A 196 -5.52 -1.82 -6.69
N PHE A 197 -5.45 -0.58 -7.17
CA PHE A 197 -5.55 0.63 -6.36
C PHE A 197 -6.79 1.42 -6.80
N ARG A 198 -7.80 1.50 -5.93
CA ARG A 198 -9.06 2.19 -6.20
C ARG A 198 -9.44 3.10 -5.05
N GLY A 199 -9.22 4.39 -5.21
CA GLY A 199 -9.41 5.32 -4.10
C GLY A 199 -8.41 6.46 -4.11
N GLY A 200 -8.14 7.00 -2.94
CA GLY A 200 -7.17 8.09 -2.81
C GLY A 200 -7.77 9.47 -3.02
N THR A 201 -7.30 10.41 -2.21
CA THR A 201 -7.68 11.83 -2.29
C THR A 201 -6.69 12.65 -3.12
N ILE A 202 -5.48 12.13 -3.34
CA ILE A 202 -4.46 12.80 -4.17
C ILE A 202 -3.91 11.94 -5.30
N ALA A 203 -3.95 10.61 -5.15
CA ALA A 203 -3.57 9.62 -6.16
C ALA A 203 -4.07 8.23 -5.73
N ASN A 204 -4.12 7.24 -6.62
CA ASN A 204 -4.23 5.85 -6.18
C ASN A 204 -2.88 5.38 -5.62
N LEU A 205 -1.79 5.65 -6.34
CA LEU A 205 -0.41 5.34 -5.94
C LEU A 205 0.45 6.61 -6.01
N LEU A 206 1.10 6.94 -4.89
CA LEU A 206 2.08 8.01 -4.79
C LEU A 206 3.48 7.42 -4.51
N ILE A 207 4.45 7.86 -5.30
CA ILE A 207 5.88 7.78 -4.96
C ILE A 207 6.42 9.19 -4.83
N TRP A 208 6.95 9.52 -3.67
CA TRP A 208 7.73 10.73 -3.45
C TRP A 208 9.17 10.32 -3.15
N SER A 209 10.14 10.91 -3.85
CA SER A 209 11.54 10.51 -3.71
C SER A 209 12.52 11.66 -3.87
N GLU A 210 13.52 11.70 -2.99
CA GLU A 210 14.69 12.59 -3.10
C GLU A 210 15.94 11.88 -3.63
N GLY A 211 15.86 10.57 -3.90
CA GLY A 211 16.97 9.77 -4.40
C GLY A 211 16.57 8.69 -5.42
N PRO A 212 17.51 7.79 -5.77
CA PRO A 212 17.30 6.78 -6.79
C PRO A 212 16.18 5.80 -6.43
N VAL A 213 15.18 5.69 -7.31
CA VAL A 213 14.16 4.63 -7.27
C VAL A 213 14.29 3.79 -8.53
N TYR A 214 14.28 2.47 -8.38
CA TYR A 214 14.42 1.53 -9.49
C TYR A 214 13.49 0.33 -9.35
N GLY A 215 13.23 -0.36 -10.46
CA GLY A 215 12.42 -1.57 -10.48
C GLY A 215 11.21 -1.46 -11.41
N THR A 216 10.07 -2.00 -10.99
CA THR A 216 8.90 -2.20 -11.86
C THR A 216 7.59 -1.76 -11.21
N ILE A 217 6.72 -1.18 -12.04
CA ILE A 217 5.31 -0.92 -11.74
C ILE A 217 4.53 -1.46 -12.94
N THR A 218 4.12 -2.72 -12.89
CA THR A 218 3.55 -3.40 -14.07
C THR A 218 2.27 -4.16 -13.78
N CYS A 219 1.39 -4.28 -14.75
CA CYS A 219 0.17 -5.09 -14.60
C CYS A 219 -0.70 -4.65 -13.41
N ASN A 220 -0.68 -3.38 -13.03
CA ASN A 220 -1.56 -2.86 -11.96
C ASN A 220 -2.80 -2.22 -12.56
N ALA A 221 -3.87 -2.15 -11.78
CA ALA A 221 -5.05 -1.35 -12.08
C ALA A 221 -5.10 -0.13 -11.15
N LEU A 222 -5.12 1.07 -11.73
CA LEU A 222 -5.23 2.35 -11.04
C LEU A 222 -6.54 2.99 -11.49
N ILE A 223 -7.54 2.99 -10.61
CA ILE A 223 -8.92 3.28 -10.97
C ILE A 223 -9.52 4.37 -10.09
N GLY A 224 -10.07 5.39 -10.73
CA GLY A 224 -10.98 6.33 -10.08
C GLY A 224 -10.32 7.41 -9.21
N ASN A 225 -11.13 8.37 -8.81
CA ASN A 225 -10.74 9.49 -7.94
C ASN A 225 -9.73 10.45 -8.58
N GLN A 226 -8.94 11.19 -7.79
CA GLN A 226 -8.29 12.42 -8.24
C GLN A 226 -7.15 12.23 -9.25
N LEU A 227 -6.37 11.15 -9.14
CA LEU A 227 -5.21 10.87 -9.98
C LEU A 227 -4.84 9.38 -9.90
N GLY A 228 -4.36 8.77 -10.97
CA GLY A 228 -3.91 7.38 -10.93
C GLY A 228 -2.56 7.24 -10.25
N PHE A 229 -1.51 7.58 -11.00
CA PHE A 229 -0.13 7.54 -10.52
C PHE A 229 0.46 8.94 -10.32
N LYS A 230 1.13 9.13 -9.19
CA LYS A 230 1.88 10.36 -8.91
C LYS A 230 3.34 10.05 -8.58
N TYR A 231 4.27 10.67 -9.30
CA TYR A 231 5.67 10.71 -8.93
C TYR A 231 6.10 12.15 -8.60
N SER A 232 6.59 12.37 -7.39
CA SER A 232 7.06 13.69 -6.93
C SER A 232 8.51 13.63 -6.46
N SER A 233 9.25 14.70 -6.69
CA SER A 233 10.64 14.87 -6.24
C SER A 233 10.97 16.36 -6.18
N GLN A 234 11.59 16.81 -5.08
CA GLN A 234 12.08 18.18 -4.99
C GLN A 234 13.51 18.32 -5.54
N ASN A 235 14.22 17.19 -5.74
CA ASN A 235 15.58 17.17 -6.21
C ASN A 235 15.71 16.76 -7.68
N LEU A 236 15.70 17.77 -8.56
CA LEU A 236 15.93 17.60 -10.00
C LEU A 236 17.36 17.16 -10.37
N GLN A 237 18.29 17.06 -9.41
CA GLN A 237 19.68 16.63 -9.65
C GLN A 237 19.85 15.11 -9.60
N VAL A 238 18.86 14.38 -9.07
CA VAL A 238 18.88 12.92 -9.06
C VAL A 238 18.67 12.44 -10.51
N PRO A 239 19.42 11.42 -10.97
CA PRO A 239 19.11 10.75 -12.22
C PRO A 239 17.62 10.37 -12.27
N PRO A 240 16.97 10.43 -13.44
CA PRO A 240 15.59 10.00 -13.57
C PRO A 240 15.38 8.59 -12.96
N PRO A 241 14.24 8.33 -12.32
CA PRO A 241 13.95 7.03 -11.75
C PRO A 241 14.10 5.94 -12.82
N ARG A 242 14.71 4.82 -12.45
CA ARG A 242 14.91 3.67 -13.34
C ARG A 242 13.77 2.68 -13.15
N LEU A 243 12.56 3.15 -13.42
CA LEU A 243 11.32 2.39 -13.29
C LEU A 243 10.82 1.94 -14.65
N LEU A 244 10.51 0.66 -14.77
CA LEU A 244 9.71 0.14 -15.87
C LEU A 244 8.23 0.25 -15.47
N ILE A 245 7.50 1.17 -16.11
CA ILE A 245 6.10 1.43 -15.81
C ILE A 245 5.27 1.12 -17.04
N GLU A 246 4.82 -0.13 -17.15
CA GLU A 246 4.18 -0.65 -18.37
C GLU A 246 3.07 -1.65 -18.04
N ASN A 247 2.16 -1.88 -19.00
CA ASN A 247 1.04 -2.81 -18.88
C ASN A 247 0.11 -2.50 -17.69
N ASN A 248 0.04 -1.25 -17.25
CA ASN A 248 -0.92 -0.82 -16.25
C ASN A 248 -2.23 -0.39 -16.91
N PHE A 249 -3.33 -0.60 -16.19
CA PHE A 249 -4.68 -0.21 -16.54
C PHE A 249 -5.06 1.04 -15.75
N ILE A 250 -5.10 2.20 -16.39
CA ILE A 250 -5.31 3.51 -15.76
C ILE A 250 -6.61 4.10 -16.32
N THR A 251 -7.64 4.28 -15.49
CA THR A 251 -8.95 4.75 -15.98
C THR A 251 -9.84 5.36 -14.88
N GLU A 252 -10.96 5.95 -15.31
CA GLU A 252 -12.07 6.45 -14.49
C GLU A 252 -11.71 7.61 -13.53
N HIS A 253 -10.58 8.30 -13.72
CA HIS A 253 -10.21 9.38 -12.84
C HIS A 253 -11.14 10.60 -13.00
N THR A 254 -11.28 11.37 -11.92
CA THR A 254 -12.15 12.53 -11.85
C THR A 254 -11.60 13.64 -12.76
N PRO A 255 -12.41 14.16 -13.69
CA PRO A 255 -12.01 15.28 -14.51
C PRO A 255 -11.71 16.54 -13.68
N PRO A 256 -10.60 17.25 -13.94
CA PRO A 256 -10.40 18.57 -13.36
C PRO A 256 -11.42 19.58 -13.89
N ILE A 257 -11.56 20.69 -13.15
CA ILE A 257 -12.45 21.81 -13.53
C ILE A 257 -11.78 22.64 -14.62
N GLU A 258 -11.62 22.04 -15.80
CA GLU A 258 -11.04 22.64 -17.00
C GLU A 258 -11.92 22.27 -18.21
N PRO A 259 -12.26 23.20 -19.12
CA PRO A 259 -13.29 22.99 -20.13
C PRO A 259 -13.13 21.71 -20.97
N VAL A 260 -11.94 21.49 -21.55
CA VAL A 260 -11.67 20.31 -22.40
C VAL A 260 -11.84 19.01 -21.62
N TYR A 261 -11.43 19.00 -20.35
CA TYR A 261 -11.53 17.81 -19.51
C TYR A 261 -12.97 17.50 -19.13
N LEU A 262 -13.77 18.52 -18.83
CA LEU A 262 -15.18 18.38 -18.49
C LEU A 262 -16.03 17.97 -19.70
N ASP A 263 -15.76 18.54 -20.88
CA ASP A 263 -16.52 18.29 -22.11
C ASP A 263 -16.40 16.83 -22.57
N PHE A 264 -15.21 16.23 -22.39
CA PHE A 264 -14.92 14.85 -22.81
C PHE A 264 -14.86 13.85 -21.65
N GLY A 265 -15.03 14.28 -20.41
CA GLY A 265 -14.93 13.41 -19.24
C GLY A 265 -13.53 12.84 -19.00
N ILE A 266 -12.48 13.58 -19.38
CA ILE A 266 -11.08 13.16 -19.28
C ILE A 266 -10.61 13.28 -17.83
N GLY A 267 -10.20 12.18 -17.22
CA GLY A 267 -9.60 12.15 -15.90
C GLY A 267 -8.11 12.50 -15.89
N ARG A 268 -7.48 12.40 -14.71
CA ARG A 268 -6.03 12.53 -14.55
C ARG A 268 -5.40 11.16 -14.35
N GLY A 269 -4.74 10.62 -15.37
CA GLY A 269 -4.19 9.27 -15.32
C GLY A 269 -2.87 9.22 -14.56
N ALA A 270 -1.94 10.12 -14.91
CA ALA A 270 -0.65 10.18 -14.24
C ALA A 270 -0.04 11.59 -14.28
N ALA A 271 0.73 11.91 -13.24
CA ALA A 271 1.49 13.15 -13.15
C ALA A 271 2.87 12.90 -12.54
N SER A 272 3.89 13.56 -13.07
CA SER A 272 5.26 13.45 -12.59
C SER A 272 5.97 14.82 -12.54
N GLU A 273 6.74 15.06 -11.49
CA GLU A 273 7.62 16.25 -11.37
C GLU A 273 8.96 16.08 -12.11
N VAL A 274 9.31 14.85 -12.48
CA VAL A 274 10.52 14.51 -13.26
C VAL A 274 10.14 13.75 -14.54
N ALA A 275 11.04 13.69 -15.51
CA ALA A 275 10.83 12.90 -16.72
C ALA A 275 10.62 11.42 -16.36
N LEU A 276 9.55 10.82 -16.88
CA LEU A 276 9.16 9.46 -16.59
C LEU A 276 8.66 8.76 -17.85
N VAL A 277 9.15 7.54 -18.08
CA VAL A 277 8.70 6.69 -19.19
C VAL A 277 7.55 5.81 -18.70
N MET A 278 6.37 6.01 -19.26
CA MET A 278 5.14 5.26 -19.02
C MET A 278 4.52 4.79 -20.35
N GLU A 279 5.36 4.26 -21.24
CA GLU A 279 4.95 3.58 -22.46
C GLU A 279 4.17 2.29 -22.15
N ASN A 280 3.46 1.77 -23.15
CA ASN A 280 2.76 0.49 -23.10
C ASN A 280 1.75 0.37 -21.94
N ASN A 281 1.12 1.48 -21.55
CA ASN A 281 0.00 1.50 -20.60
C ASN A 281 -1.34 1.74 -21.31
N TRP A 282 -2.43 1.27 -20.69
CA TRP A 282 -3.80 1.56 -21.09
C TRP A 282 -4.31 2.76 -20.29
N TRP A 283 -4.88 3.75 -20.98
CA TRP A 283 -5.30 5.02 -20.40
C TRP A 283 -6.83 5.18 -20.37
N GLY A 284 -7.58 4.10 -20.52
CA GLY A 284 -9.05 4.14 -20.49
C GLY A 284 -9.72 4.22 -21.87
N ASP A 285 -8.97 4.55 -22.92
CA ASP A 285 -9.47 4.66 -24.30
C ASP A 285 -8.40 4.28 -25.35
N ASP A 286 -8.80 3.76 -26.51
CA ASP A 286 -7.89 3.27 -27.56
C ASP A 286 -7.17 4.40 -28.31
N SER A 287 -7.72 5.62 -28.25
CA SER A 287 -7.06 6.85 -28.69
C SER A 287 -5.91 7.29 -27.77
N GLY A 288 -5.73 6.63 -26.61
CA GLY A 288 -4.66 6.92 -25.66
C GLY A 288 -4.95 8.09 -24.73
N PRO A 289 -3.95 8.50 -23.93
CA PRO A 289 -4.13 9.57 -22.96
C PRO A 289 -4.32 10.89 -23.68
N TYR A 290 -5.21 11.74 -23.16
CA TYR A 290 -5.23 13.12 -23.58
C TYR A 290 -3.92 13.83 -23.21
N HIS A 291 -3.32 14.53 -24.18
CA HIS A 291 -2.24 15.48 -23.94
C HIS A 291 -2.37 16.66 -24.91
N PRO A 292 -2.39 17.93 -24.45
CA PRO A 292 -2.76 19.08 -25.28
C PRO A 292 -1.86 19.29 -26.51
N GLU A 293 -0.57 18.95 -26.40
CA GLU A 293 0.40 19.10 -27.51
C GLU A 293 0.65 17.79 -28.27
N LEU A 294 0.97 16.71 -27.56
CA LEU A 294 1.37 15.42 -28.12
C LEU A 294 0.21 14.55 -28.62
N ASN A 295 -0.95 14.58 -27.94
CA ASN A 295 -2.13 13.78 -28.33
C ASN A 295 -3.46 14.52 -28.03
N PRO A 296 -3.75 15.64 -28.73
CA PRO A 296 -4.90 16.49 -28.44
C PRO A 296 -6.26 15.81 -28.70
N GLU A 297 -6.26 14.75 -29.51
CA GLU A 297 -7.46 13.97 -29.81
C GLU A 297 -7.62 12.74 -28.90
N GLY A 298 -6.69 12.49 -27.98
CA GLY A 298 -6.81 11.45 -26.97
C GLY A 298 -8.04 11.66 -26.09
N ARG A 299 -8.70 10.56 -25.74
CA ARG A 299 -9.92 10.53 -24.90
C ARG A 299 -9.74 9.71 -23.63
N GLY A 300 -8.60 9.05 -23.46
CA GLY A 300 -8.22 8.43 -22.20
C GLY A 300 -7.82 9.46 -21.16
N ASP A 301 -7.68 8.99 -19.93
CA ASP A 301 -7.18 9.76 -18.80
C ASP A 301 -5.84 10.41 -19.13
N ALA A 302 -5.70 11.68 -18.77
CA ALA A 302 -4.62 12.51 -19.25
C ALA A 302 -3.26 12.13 -18.65
N ALA A 303 -2.22 12.25 -19.48
CA ALA A 303 -0.83 12.15 -19.07
C ALA A 303 -0.27 13.56 -18.79
N GLY A 304 0.51 13.68 -17.71
CA GLY A 304 1.22 14.91 -17.36
C GLY A 304 2.38 15.23 -18.31
N VAL A 305 2.82 16.49 -18.30
CA VAL A 305 3.83 17.04 -19.25
C VAL A 305 5.22 16.37 -19.22
N ASN A 306 5.56 15.71 -18.11
CA ASN A 306 6.84 15.02 -17.94
C ASN A 306 6.74 13.50 -18.20
N ILE A 307 5.61 13.04 -18.75
CA ILE A 307 5.36 11.63 -18.98
C ILE A 307 5.50 11.35 -20.47
N ASP A 308 6.45 10.46 -20.79
CA ASP A 308 6.53 9.83 -22.10
C ASP A 308 5.57 8.64 -22.13
N PHE A 309 4.51 8.73 -22.93
CA PHE A 309 3.43 7.73 -22.97
C PHE A 309 3.34 7.03 -24.33
N GLU A 310 4.23 7.32 -25.28
CA GLU A 310 4.18 6.75 -26.64
C GLU A 310 5.21 5.64 -26.84
N PRO A 311 4.81 4.42 -27.22
CA PRO A 311 3.45 4.01 -27.58
C PRO A 311 2.56 3.75 -26.36
N TRP A 312 1.24 3.83 -26.54
CA TRP A 312 0.24 3.37 -25.56
C TRP A 312 -0.46 2.08 -26.03
N LEU A 313 -1.13 1.38 -25.11
CA LEU A 313 -1.94 0.21 -25.44
C LEU A 313 -3.28 0.63 -26.05
N ARG A 314 -3.75 -0.11 -27.07
CA ARG A 314 -5.08 0.08 -27.68
C ARG A 314 -6.18 -0.82 -27.10
N ASP A 315 -5.78 -1.77 -26.26
CA ASP A 315 -6.67 -2.65 -25.53
C ASP A 315 -6.17 -2.75 -24.08
N PRO A 316 -7.08 -2.97 -23.10
CA PRO A 316 -6.70 -3.26 -21.72
C PRO A 316 -5.66 -4.39 -21.60
N PRO A 317 -4.57 -4.22 -20.82
CA PRO A 317 -3.58 -5.27 -20.65
C PRO A 317 -4.20 -6.47 -19.91
N PRO A 318 -4.08 -7.70 -20.44
CA PRO A 318 -4.72 -8.89 -19.87
C PRO A 318 -4.15 -9.31 -18.50
N CYS A 319 -3.00 -8.76 -18.12
CA CYS A 319 -2.36 -9.04 -16.84
C CYS A 319 -2.84 -8.12 -15.70
N ALA A 320 -3.50 -7.00 -16.01
CA ALA A 320 -4.02 -6.12 -14.96
C ALA A 320 -5.19 -6.80 -14.23
N PRO A 321 -5.28 -6.66 -12.90
CA PRO A 321 -6.36 -7.27 -12.13
C PRO A 321 -7.72 -6.65 -12.53
N PRO A 322 -8.82 -7.42 -12.47
CA PRO A 322 -10.14 -6.89 -12.72
C PRO A 322 -10.58 -5.94 -11.60
N GLU A 323 -11.54 -5.06 -11.94
CA GLU A 323 -12.09 -4.01 -11.06
C GLU A 323 -12.79 -4.51 -9.78
#